data_AF-A0A0F7N947-F1
#
_entry.id   AF-A0A0F7N947-F1
#
_cell.length_a   1.000
_cell.length_b   1.000
_cell.length_c   1.000
_cell.angle_alpha   90.00
_cell.angle_beta   90.00
_cell.angle_gamma   90.00
#
_symmetry.space_group_name_H-M   'P 1'
#
loop_
_entity.id
_entity.type
_entity.pdbx_description
1 polymer ?
#
loop_
_entity_poly.entity_id
_entity_poly.type
_entity_poly.pdbx_seq_one_letter_code
_entity_poly.pdbx_strand_id
1 'polypeptide(L)'
;MPGPGIHGEQRQWPAVSGGCNTIAATTTRTGLRVEAMLDTGSYPTGISITRDQLKALPITPHDRHGRWNYSIAPTGAAAPVPGADDSAAARRQTLTMLADPRLTGMTAGELRELHARLAPAQAARAEQHRYVLRGGRRVATTGRSRALLGDQDEVLITVLYLRQVCPQKVLCDLLGINPVTIGQAIKATRQLLDELKITITPTVVRYFTRAQDLRDWLDGVTDVPATMTSPQQQALTDPHLTGLEREALHQLLEELIVPYAAAIERRRHRQRGGNRRPGTRGGVFRQKITDGDRILATLLHRRRVCTLDALAELFGVSRSTLWNAIRDVQPILDDRRIDIATSPHRYVTAREALDAVRDGTDNHQVVS
;
A
#
# COMPACT_ATOMS: atom_id res chain seq x y z
N MET A 1 6.14 18.52 -62.43
CA MET A 1 5.15 19.03 -61.45
C MET A 1 5.20 18.15 -60.20
N PRO A 2 5.90 18.56 -59.12
CA PRO A 2 5.69 17.96 -57.81
C PRO A 2 4.65 18.78 -57.02
N GLY A 3 3.75 18.06 -56.33
CA GLY A 3 2.59 18.61 -55.61
C GLY A 3 2.92 19.32 -54.29
N PRO A 4 1.90 19.94 -53.66
CA PRO A 4 2.09 20.94 -52.60
C PRO A 4 2.44 20.28 -51.26
N GLY A 5 3.48 20.81 -50.61
CA GLY A 5 3.91 20.43 -49.27
C GLY A 5 2.92 20.90 -48.21
N ILE A 6 2.57 19.98 -47.31
CA ILE A 6 1.77 20.24 -46.12
C ILE A 6 2.67 20.94 -45.10
N HIS A 7 2.56 22.26 -44.98
CA HIS A 7 3.23 23.03 -43.93
C HIS A 7 2.48 22.86 -42.61
N GLY A 8 2.93 21.89 -41.81
CA GLY A 8 2.62 21.83 -40.38
C GLY A 8 3.49 22.85 -39.64
N GLU A 9 2.87 23.92 -39.16
CA GLU A 9 3.49 25.03 -38.44
C GLU A 9 4.06 24.54 -37.09
N GLN A 10 5.35 24.17 -37.07
CA GLN A 10 6.05 23.83 -35.83
C GLN A 10 6.42 25.12 -35.08
N ARG A 11 5.76 25.37 -33.94
CA ARG A 11 6.15 26.44 -33.00
C ARG A 11 7.53 26.13 -32.43
N GLN A 12 8.53 26.84 -32.95
CA GLN A 12 9.95 26.64 -32.66
C GLN A 12 10.34 27.33 -31.33
N TRP A 13 10.86 26.57 -30.37
CA TRP A 13 11.40 27.09 -29.10
C TRP A 13 12.92 27.31 -29.23
N PRO A 14 13.44 28.55 -29.17
CA PRO A 14 14.79 28.86 -29.66
C PRO A 14 15.95 28.31 -28.80
N ALA A 15 15.78 28.15 -27.49
CA ALA A 15 16.90 27.77 -26.60
C ALA A 15 17.18 26.25 -26.52
N VAL A 16 16.17 25.39 -26.68
CA VAL A 16 16.33 23.92 -26.63
C VAL A 16 16.63 23.34 -28.03
N SER A 17 16.25 24.06 -29.08
CA SER A 17 16.50 23.68 -30.47
C SER A 17 18.01 23.67 -30.83
N GLY A 18 18.83 24.51 -30.18
CA GLY A 18 20.27 24.58 -30.45
C GLY A 18 21.05 23.29 -30.13
N GLY A 19 20.63 22.54 -29.11
CA GLY A 19 21.27 21.28 -28.72
C GLY A 19 21.00 20.15 -29.72
N CYS A 20 19.74 19.95 -30.10
CA CYS A 20 19.37 18.94 -31.10
C CYS A 20 20.01 19.23 -32.46
N ASN A 21 20.06 20.51 -32.88
CA ASN A 21 20.69 20.91 -34.14
C ASN A 21 22.18 20.59 -34.19
N THR A 22 22.89 20.75 -33.06
CA THR A 22 24.33 20.42 -32.98
C THR A 22 24.58 18.92 -33.10
N ILE A 23 23.72 18.10 -32.49
CA ILE A 23 23.83 16.63 -32.57
C ILE A 23 23.50 16.16 -33.99
N ALA A 24 22.41 16.66 -34.57
CA ALA A 24 21.97 16.30 -35.92
C ALA A 24 22.95 16.74 -37.03
N ALA A 25 23.81 17.73 -36.76
CA ALA A 25 24.87 18.13 -37.69
C ALA A 25 26.02 17.10 -37.81
N THR A 26 26.04 16.07 -36.96
CA THR A 26 27.11 15.07 -36.95
C THR A 26 26.94 14.07 -38.10
N THR A 27 28.02 13.85 -38.86
CA THR A 27 28.10 12.80 -39.88
C THR A 27 29.30 11.91 -39.59
N THR A 28 29.13 10.59 -39.66
CA THR A 28 30.23 9.65 -39.49
C THR A 28 31.21 9.71 -40.67
N ARG A 29 32.46 9.25 -40.48
CA ARG A 29 33.47 9.21 -41.56
C ARG A 29 33.03 8.37 -42.77
N THR A 30 32.12 7.43 -42.56
CA THR A 30 31.53 6.57 -43.60
C THR A 30 30.24 7.13 -44.21
N GLY A 31 29.83 8.36 -43.85
CA GLY A 31 28.72 9.08 -44.48
C GLY A 31 27.34 8.94 -43.82
N LEU A 32 27.20 8.24 -42.69
CA LEU A 32 25.92 8.16 -41.96
C LEU A 32 25.58 9.49 -41.29
N ARG A 33 24.35 9.99 -41.48
CA ARG A 33 23.81 11.20 -40.84
C ARG A 33 23.10 10.85 -39.53
N VAL A 34 23.26 11.71 -38.53
CA VAL A 34 22.58 11.59 -37.24
C VAL A 34 21.30 12.42 -37.27
N GLU A 35 20.17 11.83 -36.87
CA GLU A 35 18.93 12.56 -36.61
C GLU A 35 18.76 12.76 -35.10
N ALA A 36 18.34 13.96 -34.69
CA ALA A 36 18.07 14.27 -33.30
C ALA A 36 16.77 15.06 -33.20
N MET A 37 15.87 14.62 -32.32
CA MET A 37 14.58 15.27 -32.08
C MET A 37 14.43 15.52 -30.57
N LEU A 38 13.83 16.67 -30.23
CA LEU A 38 13.45 16.93 -28.85
C LEU A 38 12.27 16.03 -28.48
N ASP A 39 12.52 15.13 -27.54
CA ASP A 39 11.45 14.37 -26.92
C ASP A 39 10.69 15.24 -25.91
N THR A 40 9.42 15.52 -26.22
CA THR A 40 8.50 16.26 -25.34
C THR A 40 7.73 15.34 -24.39
N GLY A 41 8.01 14.03 -24.43
CA GLY A 41 7.46 13.03 -23.54
C GLY A 41 7.74 13.33 -22.07
N SER A 42 6.81 12.94 -21.21
CA SER A 42 6.97 13.03 -19.77
C SER A 42 7.55 11.72 -19.22
N TYR A 43 8.67 11.82 -18.52
CA TYR A 43 9.36 10.68 -17.93
C TYR A 43 9.40 10.83 -16.41
N PRO A 44 8.31 10.48 -15.70
CA PRO A 44 8.29 10.60 -14.26
C PRO A 44 9.25 9.56 -13.65
N THR A 45 10.01 10.00 -12.65
CA THR A 45 10.87 9.11 -11.87
C THR A 45 10.03 8.36 -10.83
N GLY A 46 10.44 7.14 -10.48
CA GLY A 46 9.75 6.35 -9.46
C GLY A 46 8.86 5.22 -9.99
N ILE A 47 8.77 5.06 -11.32
CA ILE A 47 8.02 3.95 -11.94
C ILE A 47 8.69 2.63 -11.56
N SER A 48 7.88 1.63 -11.20
CA SER A 48 8.35 0.27 -10.97
C SER A 48 8.29 -0.53 -12.27
N ILE A 49 9.38 -1.22 -12.61
CA ILE A 49 9.44 -2.18 -13.73
C ILE A 49 9.76 -3.54 -13.11
N THR A 50 8.92 -4.54 -13.38
CA THR A 50 9.13 -5.89 -12.87
C THR A 50 10.32 -6.57 -13.58
N ARG A 51 10.93 -7.57 -12.93
CA ARG A 51 12.01 -8.35 -13.56
C ARG A 51 11.55 -9.08 -14.82
N ASP A 52 10.30 -9.54 -14.83
CA ASP A 52 9.76 -10.29 -15.96
C ASP A 52 9.49 -9.36 -17.15
N GLN A 53 8.98 -8.15 -16.91
CA GLN A 53 8.91 -7.11 -17.94
C GLN A 53 10.28 -6.76 -18.50
N LEU A 54 11.31 -6.63 -17.65
CA LEU A 54 12.66 -6.33 -18.11
C LEU A 54 13.27 -7.49 -18.91
N LYS A 55 13.06 -8.74 -18.47
CA LYS A 55 13.52 -9.95 -19.17
C LYS A 55 12.80 -10.18 -20.50
N ALA A 56 11.54 -9.75 -20.60
CA ALA A 56 10.75 -9.86 -21.82
C ALA A 56 11.22 -8.90 -22.92
N LEU A 57 12.07 -7.92 -22.60
CA LEU A 57 12.63 -7.03 -23.61
C LEU A 57 13.60 -7.82 -24.51
N PRO A 58 13.49 -7.71 -25.85
CA PRO A 58 14.34 -8.42 -26.79
C PRO A 58 15.71 -7.74 -26.93
N ILE A 59 16.46 -7.68 -25.82
CA ILE A 59 17.77 -7.03 -25.73
C ILE A 59 18.87 -8.07 -25.99
N THR A 60 19.68 -7.83 -27.02
CA THR A 60 20.87 -8.61 -27.35
C THR A 60 22.12 -7.79 -27.02
N PRO A 61 22.89 -8.13 -25.98
CA PRO A 61 24.15 -7.44 -25.67
C PRO A 61 25.22 -7.74 -26.74
N HIS A 62 26.04 -6.74 -27.07
CA HIS A 62 27.19 -6.92 -27.98
C HIS A 62 28.43 -7.44 -27.21
N ASP A 63 29.32 -8.13 -27.92
CA ASP A 63 30.56 -8.68 -27.35
C ASP A 63 31.45 -7.60 -26.74
N ARG A 64 31.52 -6.43 -27.40
CA ARG A 64 32.27 -5.28 -26.91
C ARG A 64 31.38 -4.40 -26.04
N HIS A 65 31.60 -4.49 -24.73
CA HIS A 65 30.92 -3.70 -23.71
C HIS A 65 29.39 -3.87 -23.67
N GLY A 66 28.91 -5.12 -23.72
CA GLY A 66 27.49 -5.48 -23.72
C GLY A 66 26.62 -4.91 -22.59
N ARG A 67 27.20 -4.40 -21.51
CA ARG A 67 26.46 -3.71 -20.43
C ARG A 67 25.86 -2.37 -20.86
N TRP A 68 26.41 -1.72 -21.87
CA TRP A 68 25.91 -0.45 -22.41
C TRP A 68 25.80 -0.44 -23.93
N ASN A 69 26.35 -1.46 -24.61
CA ASN A 69 26.21 -1.65 -26.04
C ASN A 69 25.33 -2.87 -26.32
N TYR A 70 24.07 -2.64 -26.69
CA TYR A 70 23.08 -3.68 -26.91
C TYR A 70 22.15 -3.30 -28.08
N SER A 71 21.59 -4.30 -28.75
CA SER A 71 20.54 -4.12 -29.76
C SER A 71 19.19 -4.50 -29.15
N ILE A 72 18.16 -3.68 -29.39
CA ILE A 72 16.78 -4.01 -29.02
C ILE A 72 16.05 -4.37 -30.32
N ALA A 73 15.58 -5.61 -30.46
CA ALA A 73 14.81 -6.00 -31.64
C ALA A 73 13.39 -5.41 -31.58
N PRO A 74 12.76 -5.09 -32.72
CA PRO A 74 11.37 -4.67 -32.72
C PRO A 74 10.48 -5.83 -32.28
N THR A 75 9.74 -5.64 -31.19
CA THR A 75 8.67 -6.56 -30.80
C THR A 75 7.50 -6.34 -31.75
N GLY A 76 7.39 -7.15 -32.80
CA GLY A 76 6.37 -6.99 -33.83
C GLY A 76 4.96 -6.92 -33.23
N ALA A 77 4.23 -5.85 -33.56
CA ALA A 77 2.79 -5.64 -33.30
C ALA A 77 2.25 -6.15 -31.94
N ALA A 78 3.04 -6.07 -30.87
CA ALA A 78 2.49 -6.22 -29.54
C ALA A 78 1.60 -5.00 -29.27
N ALA A 79 0.48 -5.22 -28.57
CA ALA A 79 -0.47 -4.18 -28.17
C ALA A 79 0.28 -2.91 -27.72
N PRO A 80 -0.18 -1.71 -28.13
CA PRO A 80 0.53 -0.47 -27.85
C PRO A 80 0.87 -0.41 -26.35
N VAL A 81 2.16 -0.27 -26.04
CA VAL A 81 2.61 -0.05 -24.66
C VAL A 81 1.86 1.19 -24.17
N PRO A 82 1.08 1.11 -23.07
CA PRO A 82 0.27 2.23 -22.63
C PRO A 82 1.17 3.44 -22.45
N GLY A 83 0.79 4.55 -23.07
CA GLY A 83 1.56 5.79 -23.00
C GLY A 83 1.74 6.25 -21.56
N ALA A 84 2.66 7.19 -21.33
CA ALA A 84 2.84 7.77 -20.00
C ALA A 84 1.52 8.36 -19.45
N ASP A 85 0.68 8.91 -20.34
CA ASP A 85 -0.63 9.46 -20.01
C ASP A 85 -1.67 8.37 -19.69
N ASP A 86 -1.69 7.25 -20.43
CA ASP A 86 -2.56 6.10 -20.13
C ASP A 86 -2.20 5.48 -18.78
N SER A 87 -0.90 5.34 -18.51
CA SER A 87 -0.39 4.86 -17.23
C SER A 87 -0.73 5.82 -16.08
N ALA A 88 -0.75 7.12 -16.32
CA ALA A 88 -1.20 8.12 -15.34
C ALA A 88 -2.71 8.06 -15.11
N ALA A 89 -3.51 7.84 -16.17
CA ALA A 89 -4.95 7.67 -16.07
C ALA A 89 -5.33 6.41 -15.28
N ALA A 90 -4.71 5.27 -15.58
CA ALA A 90 -4.91 4.02 -14.85
C ALA A 90 -4.53 4.13 -13.36
N ARG A 91 -3.45 4.87 -13.05
CA ARG A 91 -3.06 5.16 -11.66
C ARG A 91 -4.10 6.01 -10.95
N ARG A 92 -4.61 7.07 -11.59
CA ARG A 92 -5.68 7.90 -11.01
C ARG A 92 -6.93 7.08 -10.73
N GLN A 93 -7.34 6.21 -11.66
CA GLN A 93 -8.46 5.32 -11.45
C GLN A 93 -8.24 4.38 -10.27
N THR A 94 -7.03 3.81 -10.14
CA THR A 94 -6.66 2.96 -8.99
C THR A 94 -6.70 3.74 -7.68
N LEU A 95 -6.25 5.00 -7.66
CA LEU A 95 -6.33 5.86 -6.47
C LEU A 95 -7.78 6.19 -6.10
N THR A 96 -8.66 6.42 -7.08
CA THR A 96 -10.10 6.60 -6.85
C THR A 96 -10.72 5.35 -6.22
N MET A 97 -10.40 4.17 -6.75
CA MET A 97 -10.82 2.88 -6.19
C MET A 97 -10.33 2.70 -4.74
N LEU A 98 -9.06 3.05 -4.48
CA LEU A 98 -8.45 2.94 -3.15
C LEU A 98 -9.04 3.91 -2.11
N ALA A 99 -9.73 4.97 -2.53
CA ALA A 99 -10.42 5.91 -1.66
C ALA A 99 -11.78 5.38 -1.13
N ASP A 100 -12.15 4.13 -1.45
CA ASP A 100 -13.37 3.49 -0.95
C ASP A 100 -13.43 3.55 0.59
N PRO A 101 -14.56 4.02 1.19
CA PRO A 101 -14.74 4.09 2.63
C PRO A 101 -14.50 2.78 3.38
N ARG A 102 -14.77 1.63 2.76
CA ARG A 102 -14.55 0.32 3.34
C ARG A 102 -13.05 0.01 3.53
N LEU A 103 -12.17 0.64 2.74
CA LEU A 103 -10.72 0.52 2.89
C LEU A 103 -10.16 1.57 3.85
N THR A 104 -10.55 2.83 3.66
CA THR A 104 -10.02 3.96 4.43
C THR A 104 -10.57 4.01 5.85
N GLY A 105 -11.75 3.43 6.10
CA GLY A 105 -12.51 3.60 7.34
C GLY A 105 -13.04 5.02 7.50
N MET A 106 -13.12 5.80 6.42
CA MET A 106 -13.53 7.20 6.40
C MET A 106 -14.55 7.43 5.30
N THR A 107 -15.56 8.23 5.58
CA THR A 107 -16.41 8.77 4.53
C THR A 107 -15.59 9.66 3.57
N ALA A 108 -16.09 9.85 2.35
CA ALA A 108 -15.45 10.77 1.39
C ALA A 108 -15.36 12.21 1.93
N GLY A 109 -16.25 12.61 2.86
CA GLY A 109 -16.19 13.90 3.55
C GLY A 109 -15.03 13.98 4.52
N GLU A 110 -14.91 13.01 5.42
CA GLU A 110 -13.82 12.94 6.42
C GLU A 110 -12.44 12.84 5.77
N LEU A 111 -12.31 12.04 4.71
CA LEU A 111 -11.06 11.96 3.95
C LEU A 111 -10.69 13.31 3.32
N ARG A 112 -11.68 14.05 2.78
CA ARG A 112 -11.47 15.40 2.22
C ARG A 112 -11.11 16.42 3.30
N GLU A 113 -11.66 16.29 4.50
CA GLU A 113 -11.30 17.13 5.64
C GLU A 113 -9.87 16.86 6.09
N LEU A 114 -9.46 15.58 6.19
CA LEU A 114 -8.09 15.20 6.51
C LEU A 114 -7.10 15.77 5.48
N HIS A 115 -7.43 15.64 4.20
CA HIS A 115 -6.73 16.25 3.08
C HIS A 115 -6.57 17.77 3.24
N ALA A 116 -7.67 18.48 3.50
CA ALA A 116 -7.64 19.94 3.70
C ALA A 116 -6.79 20.36 4.91
N ARG A 117 -6.83 19.57 5.99
CA ARG A 117 -6.08 19.83 7.22
C ARG A 117 -4.57 19.64 7.04
N LEU A 118 -4.13 18.69 6.20
CA LEU A 118 -2.72 18.40 5.93
C LEU A 118 -2.10 19.28 4.83
N ALA A 119 -2.92 19.77 3.90
CA ALA A 119 -2.46 20.51 2.73
C ALA A 119 -1.53 21.71 3.03
N PRO A 120 -1.79 22.58 4.04
CA PRO A 120 -0.89 23.70 4.33
C PRO A 120 0.52 23.25 4.71
N ALA A 121 0.62 22.17 5.50
CA ALA A 121 1.90 21.65 5.96
C ALA A 121 2.65 20.89 4.85
N GLN A 122 1.93 20.17 3.96
CA GLN A 122 2.50 19.57 2.76
C GLN A 122 3.08 20.64 1.82
N ALA A 123 2.31 21.71 1.55
CA ALA A 123 2.76 22.82 0.72
C ALA A 123 4.01 23.52 1.29
N ALA A 124 4.02 23.78 2.60
CA ALA A 124 5.17 24.39 3.28
C ALA A 124 6.43 23.51 3.18
N ARG A 125 6.30 22.19 3.38
CA ARG A 125 7.43 21.26 3.27
C ARG A 125 7.93 21.11 1.83
N ALA A 126 7.02 21.03 0.86
CA ALA A 126 7.38 20.98 -0.55
C ALA A 126 8.15 22.23 -0.97
N GLU A 127 7.72 23.42 -0.52
CA GLU A 127 8.44 24.66 -0.81
C GLU A 127 9.78 24.73 -0.07
N GLN A 128 9.86 24.31 1.20
CA GLN A 128 11.13 24.23 1.93
C GLN A 128 12.13 23.31 1.21
N HIS A 129 11.70 22.13 0.76
CA HIS A 129 12.55 21.21 0.02
C HIS A 129 13.04 21.83 -1.30
N ARG A 130 12.14 22.48 -2.07
CA ARG A 130 12.52 23.20 -3.29
C ARG A 130 13.48 24.35 -3.00
N TYR A 131 13.28 25.09 -1.91
CA TYR A 131 14.16 26.18 -1.49
C TYR A 131 15.57 25.66 -1.23
N VAL A 132 15.71 24.57 -0.48
CA VAL A 132 17.00 23.93 -0.19
C VAL A 132 17.68 23.45 -1.48
N LEU A 133 16.96 22.75 -2.37
CA LEU A 133 17.51 22.27 -3.64
C LEU A 133 17.94 23.41 -4.58
N ARG A 134 17.19 24.52 -4.58
CA ARG A 134 17.52 25.71 -5.39
C ARG A 134 18.63 26.55 -4.78
N GLY A 135 18.90 26.43 -3.47
CA GLY A 135 19.84 27.28 -2.75
C GLY A 135 19.41 28.75 -2.65
N GLY A 136 18.11 29.07 -2.82
CA GLY A 136 17.64 30.46 -2.83
C GLY A 136 16.20 30.69 -3.31
N ARG A 137 15.90 31.98 -3.60
CA ARG A 137 14.57 32.48 -3.98
C ARG A 137 14.07 31.85 -5.29
N ARG A 138 12.75 31.71 -5.40
CA ARG A 138 12.05 31.17 -6.57
C ARG A 138 12.42 31.92 -7.86
N VAL A 139 12.83 31.15 -8.87
CA VAL A 139 12.91 31.57 -10.28
C VAL A 139 11.85 30.77 -11.06
N ALA A 140 11.18 31.41 -12.02
CA ALA A 140 10.16 30.76 -12.83
C ALA A 140 10.81 29.72 -13.76
N THR A 141 10.66 28.44 -13.45
CA THR A 141 11.01 27.32 -14.34
C THR A 141 9.74 26.65 -14.82
N THR A 142 9.64 26.42 -16.13
CA THR A 142 8.60 25.59 -16.74
C THR A 142 8.80 24.14 -16.29
N GLY A 143 7.94 23.68 -15.39
CA GLY A 143 8.05 22.39 -14.70
C GLY A 143 8.03 21.20 -15.66
N ARG A 144 9.03 20.32 -15.53
CA ARG A 144 9.13 19.08 -16.34
C ARG A 144 9.16 17.78 -15.54
N SER A 145 9.22 17.84 -14.21
CA SER A 145 9.08 16.65 -13.36
C SER A 145 7.71 16.65 -12.69
N ARG A 146 6.75 15.90 -13.23
CA ARG A 146 5.50 15.58 -12.53
C ARG A 146 5.80 14.45 -11.53
N ALA A 147 5.54 14.70 -10.25
CA ALA A 147 5.58 13.63 -9.25
C ALA A 147 4.51 12.58 -9.59
N LEU A 148 4.81 11.31 -9.34
CA LEU A 148 3.87 10.20 -9.58
C LEU A 148 2.67 10.21 -8.62
N LEU A 149 2.83 10.86 -7.47
CA LEU A 149 1.83 11.03 -6.42
C LEU A 149 1.65 12.53 -6.18
N GLY A 150 0.41 13.00 -6.16
CA GLY A 150 0.07 14.30 -5.62
C GLY A 150 -0.03 14.27 -4.09
N ASP A 151 -0.11 15.44 -3.48
CA ASP A 151 -0.21 15.59 -2.01
C ASP A 151 -1.35 14.77 -1.41
N GLN A 152 -2.50 14.71 -2.08
CA GLN A 152 -3.66 13.92 -1.63
C GLN A 152 -3.42 12.41 -1.75
N ASP A 153 -2.71 11.97 -2.77
CA ASP A 153 -2.42 10.56 -3.00
C ASP A 153 -1.46 10.03 -1.93
N GLU A 154 -0.49 10.86 -1.52
CA GLU A 154 0.40 10.53 -0.40
C GLU A 154 -0.37 10.35 0.92
N VAL A 155 -1.42 11.14 1.14
CA VAL A 155 -2.29 10.98 2.32
C VAL A 155 -3.07 9.68 2.24
N LEU A 156 -3.75 9.42 1.12
CA LEU A 156 -4.53 8.20 0.91
C LEU A 156 -3.70 6.93 1.11
N ILE A 157 -2.53 6.85 0.47
CA ILE A 157 -1.61 5.70 0.59
C ILE A 157 -1.16 5.51 2.04
N THR A 158 -0.92 6.61 2.75
CA THR A 158 -0.53 6.56 4.16
C THR A 158 -1.68 6.10 5.05
N VAL A 159 -2.90 6.58 4.80
CA VAL A 159 -4.11 6.11 5.50
C VAL A 159 -4.25 4.61 5.32
N LEU A 160 -4.18 4.10 4.09
CA LEU A 160 -4.29 2.65 3.81
C LEU A 160 -3.17 1.83 4.48
N TYR A 161 -1.94 2.36 4.49
CA TYR A 161 -0.81 1.74 5.17
C TYR A 161 -1.03 1.68 6.69
N LEU A 162 -1.51 2.75 7.31
CA LEU A 162 -1.79 2.82 8.75
C LEU A 162 -3.05 2.05 9.13
N ARG A 163 -4.03 1.99 8.21
CA ARG A 163 -5.18 1.09 8.27
C ARG A 163 -4.76 -0.37 8.20
N GLN A 164 -3.54 -0.70 7.81
CA GLN A 164 -3.10 -2.10 7.65
C GLN A 164 -3.99 -2.88 6.68
N VAL A 165 -4.50 -2.23 5.63
CA VAL A 165 -5.32 -2.88 4.59
C VAL A 165 -4.50 -3.86 3.77
N CYS A 166 -3.25 -3.55 3.48
CA CYS A 166 -2.34 -4.36 2.68
C CYS A 166 -0.88 -3.99 2.97
N PRO A 167 0.11 -4.85 2.67
CA PRO A 167 1.50 -4.47 2.78
C PRO A 167 1.86 -3.42 1.73
N GLN A 168 2.92 -2.66 2.00
CA GLN A 168 3.45 -1.66 1.08
C GLN A 168 3.70 -2.22 -0.34
N LYS A 169 4.08 -3.50 -0.45
CA LYS A 169 4.29 -4.17 -1.75
C LYS A 169 3.01 -4.17 -2.60
N VAL A 170 1.84 -4.44 -2.00
CA VAL A 170 0.57 -4.43 -2.74
C VAL A 170 0.24 -3.03 -3.25
N LEU A 171 0.52 -1.99 -2.47
CA LEU A 171 0.39 -0.60 -2.93
C LEU A 171 1.35 -0.28 -4.09
N CYS A 172 2.58 -0.83 -4.07
CA CYS A 172 3.53 -0.70 -5.18
C CYS A 172 2.98 -1.37 -6.45
N ASP A 173 2.46 -2.59 -6.31
CA ASP A 173 1.95 -3.40 -7.41
C ASP A 173 0.67 -2.78 -8.01
N LEU A 174 -0.22 -2.23 -7.17
CA LEU A 174 -1.45 -1.55 -7.59
C LEU A 174 -1.15 -0.28 -8.39
N LEU A 175 -0.18 0.53 -7.94
CA LEU A 175 0.09 1.85 -8.51
C LEU A 175 1.20 1.86 -9.58
N GLY A 176 1.93 0.75 -9.72
CA GLY A 176 3.13 0.67 -10.56
C GLY A 176 4.24 1.63 -10.10
N ILE A 177 4.31 1.89 -8.79
CA ILE A 177 5.29 2.83 -8.18
C ILE A 177 6.27 2.02 -7.36
N ASN A 178 7.55 2.40 -7.41
CA ASN A 178 8.59 1.72 -6.67
C ASN A 178 8.43 1.89 -5.13
N PRO A 179 9.01 0.99 -4.32
CA PRO A 179 8.85 1.03 -2.87
C PRO A 179 9.55 2.24 -2.21
N VAL A 180 10.54 2.85 -2.85
CA VAL A 180 11.23 4.02 -2.29
C VAL A 180 10.29 5.23 -2.29
N THR A 181 9.62 5.50 -3.42
CA THR A 181 8.66 6.60 -3.56
C THR A 181 7.47 6.43 -2.62
N ILE A 182 6.86 5.24 -2.57
CA ILE A 182 5.77 4.98 -1.61
C ILE A 182 6.25 5.09 -0.16
N GLY A 183 7.43 4.58 0.16
CA GLY A 183 7.99 4.65 1.52
C GLY A 183 8.28 6.08 1.98
N GLN A 184 8.73 6.95 1.07
CA GLN A 184 8.96 8.37 1.34
C GLN A 184 7.64 9.12 1.59
N ALA A 185 6.62 8.89 0.76
CA ALA A 185 5.28 9.44 0.95
C ALA A 185 4.70 9.05 2.32
N ILE A 186 4.73 7.75 2.65
CA ILE A 186 4.27 7.25 3.95
C ILE A 186 5.03 7.91 5.10
N LYS A 187 6.35 8.02 5.00
CA LYS A 187 7.17 8.65 6.04
C LYS A 187 6.81 10.12 6.22
N ALA A 188 6.68 10.87 5.13
CA ALA A 188 6.41 12.30 5.17
C ALA A 188 5.03 12.60 5.78
N THR A 189 3.99 11.91 5.30
CA THR A 189 2.63 12.09 5.82
C THR A 189 2.52 11.64 7.28
N ARG A 190 3.16 10.54 7.68
CA ARG A 190 3.15 10.11 9.09
C ARG A 190 3.73 11.14 10.04
N GLN A 191 4.81 11.82 9.64
CA GLN A 191 5.35 12.92 10.45
C GLN A 191 4.34 14.04 10.63
N LEU A 192 3.56 14.38 9.59
CA LEU A 192 2.49 15.38 9.70
C LEU A 192 1.35 14.92 10.61
N LEU A 193 0.93 13.66 10.48
CA LEU A 193 -0.09 13.08 11.35
C LEU A 193 0.36 13.09 12.83
N ASP A 194 1.62 12.72 13.09
CA ASP A 194 2.22 12.71 14.43
C ASP A 194 2.34 14.14 15.03
N GLU A 195 2.68 15.14 14.21
CA GLU A 195 2.73 16.55 14.60
C GLU A 195 1.35 17.09 14.94
N LEU A 196 0.35 16.78 14.11
CA LEU A 196 -1.04 17.23 14.30
C LEU A 196 -1.85 16.34 15.25
N LYS A 197 -1.24 15.30 15.83
CA LYS A 197 -1.87 14.33 16.74
C LYS A 197 -3.09 13.62 16.13
N ILE A 198 -3.07 13.41 14.83
CA ILE A 198 -4.11 12.68 14.11
C ILE A 198 -3.78 11.19 14.16
N THR A 199 -4.72 10.39 14.66
CA THR A 199 -4.58 8.93 14.76
C THR A 199 -5.41 8.26 13.68
N ILE A 200 -4.81 7.31 12.96
CA ILE A 200 -5.51 6.43 12.02
C ILE A 200 -5.70 5.08 12.70
N THR A 201 -6.96 4.69 12.90
CA THR A 201 -7.38 3.42 13.52
C THR A 201 -7.08 2.26 12.56
N PRO A 202 -6.25 1.26 12.89
CA PRO A 202 -6.02 0.12 12.00
C PRO A 202 -7.29 -0.69 11.73
N THR A 203 -7.42 -1.27 10.54
CA THR A 203 -8.39 -2.34 10.28
C THR A 203 -7.87 -3.67 10.81
N VAL A 204 -8.81 -4.56 11.08
CA VAL A 204 -8.65 -5.74 11.94
C VAL A 204 -9.20 -7.00 11.29
N VAL A 205 -9.94 -6.86 10.18
CA VAL A 205 -10.63 -7.98 9.52
C VAL A 205 -10.15 -8.19 8.08
N ARG A 206 -9.48 -7.20 7.46
CA ARG A 206 -9.19 -7.24 6.01
C ARG A 206 -7.72 -6.88 5.74
N TYR A 207 -6.94 -7.86 5.28
CA TYR A 207 -5.54 -7.70 4.90
C TYR A 207 -5.27 -8.35 3.54
N PHE A 208 -5.11 -7.56 2.49
CA PHE A 208 -4.86 -8.06 1.14
C PHE A 208 -3.37 -8.27 0.90
N THR A 209 -2.98 -9.48 0.50
CA THR A 209 -1.57 -9.80 0.18
C THR A 209 -1.24 -9.65 -1.31
N ARG A 210 -2.27 -9.49 -2.15
CA ARG A 210 -2.19 -9.38 -3.60
C ARG A 210 -3.09 -8.25 -4.09
N ALA A 211 -2.66 -7.60 -5.17
CA ALA A 211 -3.39 -6.49 -5.77
C ALA A 211 -4.73 -6.92 -6.38
N GLN A 212 -4.80 -8.11 -6.98
CA GLN A 212 -6.00 -8.56 -7.69
C GLN A 212 -7.17 -8.84 -6.74
N ASP A 213 -6.90 -9.53 -5.63
CA ASP A 213 -7.95 -9.86 -4.66
C ASP A 213 -8.56 -8.62 -3.99
N LEU A 214 -7.80 -7.52 -3.88
CA LEU A 214 -8.35 -6.24 -3.44
C LEU A 214 -9.34 -5.69 -4.46
N ARG A 215 -9.04 -5.80 -5.76
CA ARG A 215 -9.92 -5.34 -6.84
C ARG A 215 -11.19 -6.19 -6.91
N ASP A 216 -11.04 -7.51 -6.97
CA ASP A 216 -12.16 -8.46 -7.08
C ASP A 216 -13.17 -8.28 -5.92
N TRP A 217 -12.66 -7.99 -4.72
CA TRP A 217 -13.49 -7.70 -3.55
C TRP A 217 -14.24 -6.37 -3.64
N LEU A 218 -13.57 -5.31 -4.13
CA LEU A 218 -14.23 -4.01 -4.32
C LEU A 218 -15.33 -4.08 -5.38
N ASP A 219 -15.10 -4.85 -6.43
CA ASP A 219 -16.00 -5.08 -7.56
C ASP A 219 -17.16 -6.05 -7.21
N GLY A 220 -17.15 -6.66 -6.02
CA GLY A 220 -18.20 -7.58 -5.56
C GLY A 220 -18.18 -8.94 -6.27
N VAL A 221 -17.10 -9.26 -6.98
CA VAL A 221 -16.93 -10.56 -7.68
C VAL A 221 -16.79 -11.71 -6.68
N THR A 222 -16.26 -11.42 -5.48
CA THR A 222 -16.14 -12.37 -4.37
C THR A 222 -16.85 -11.85 -3.12
N ASP A 223 -17.86 -12.58 -2.63
CA ASP A 223 -18.56 -12.28 -1.37
C ASP A 223 -17.68 -12.57 -0.13
N VAL A 224 -16.64 -13.38 -0.33
CA VAL A 224 -15.64 -13.71 0.68
C VAL A 224 -14.29 -13.12 0.25
N PRO A 225 -13.66 -12.21 1.03
CA PRO A 225 -12.31 -11.74 0.71
C PRO A 225 -11.34 -12.89 0.97
N ALA A 226 -10.66 -13.44 -0.03
CA ALA A 226 -9.74 -14.55 0.23
C ALA A 226 -8.46 -14.53 -0.63
N THR A 227 -7.71 -13.43 -0.56
CA THR A 227 -6.32 -13.57 -0.08
C THR A 227 -6.06 -12.62 1.08
N MET A 228 -6.73 -12.98 2.17
CA MET A 228 -6.36 -12.56 3.51
C MET A 228 -4.90 -12.94 3.77
N THR A 229 -4.33 -12.42 4.84
CA THR A 229 -3.30 -13.13 5.63
C THR A 229 -3.55 -14.65 5.61
N SER A 230 -2.50 -15.49 5.70
CA SER A 230 -2.56 -16.95 5.43
C SER A 230 -3.92 -17.59 5.75
N PRO A 231 -4.51 -18.47 4.90
CA PRO A 231 -5.90 -18.98 5.02
C PRO A 231 -6.38 -19.31 6.45
N GLN A 232 -5.43 -19.73 7.28
CA GLN A 232 -5.53 -19.88 8.72
C GLN A 232 -6.09 -18.66 9.48
N GLN A 233 -5.58 -17.44 9.29
CA GLN A 233 -6.03 -16.23 10.01
C GLN A 233 -7.44 -15.78 9.61
N GLN A 234 -7.86 -16.05 8.38
CA GLN A 234 -9.24 -15.84 7.94
C GLN A 234 -10.21 -16.75 8.67
N ALA A 235 -9.89 -18.03 8.79
CA ALA A 235 -10.71 -18.99 9.52
C ALA A 235 -10.91 -18.58 10.99
N LEU A 236 -9.92 -17.91 11.61
CA LEU A 236 -10.02 -17.43 12.99
C LEU A 236 -11.06 -16.34 13.22
N THR A 237 -11.52 -15.67 12.16
CA THR A 237 -12.60 -14.67 12.23
C THR A 237 -13.99 -15.28 12.05
N ASP A 238 -14.08 -16.59 11.86
CA ASP A 238 -15.34 -17.27 11.58
C ASP A 238 -16.30 -17.23 12.78
N PRO A 239 -17.62 -16.97 12.56
CA PRO A 239 -18.62 -16.97 13.63
C PRO A 239 -18.66 -18.28 14.44
N HIS A 240 -18.34 -19.44 13.86
CA HIS A 240 -18.27 -20.69 14.62
C HIS A 240 -17.20 -20.65 15.70
N LEU A 241 -16.06 -20.01 15.43
CA LEU A 241 -14.98 -19.86 16.40
C LEU A 241 -15.24 -18.67 17.33
N THR A 242 -15.56 -17.50 16.78
CA THR A 242 -15.66 -16.25 17.55
C THR A 242 -16.98 -16.10 18.31
N GLY A 243 -18.04 -16.77 17.87
CA GLY A 243 -19.40 -16.60 18.40
C GLY A 243 -20.04 -15.26 18.04
N LEU A 244 -19.44 -14.50 17.13
CA LEU A 244 -19.90 -13.20 16.69
C LEU A 244 -20.07 -13.23 15.17
N GLU A 245 -21.12 -12.58 14.69
CA GLU A 245 -21.23 -12.28 13.26
C GLU A 245 -19.99 -11.50 12.80
N ARG A 246 -19.55 -11.72 11.56
CA ARG A 246 -18.30 -11.13 11.03
C ARG A 246 -18.30 -9.60 11.14
N GLU A 247 -19.45 -8.98 10.90
CA GLU A 247 -19.63 -7.54 11.02
C GLU A 247 -19.61 -7.06 12.48
N ALA A 248 -20.23 -7.80 13.40
CA ALA A 248 -20.18 -7.48 14.84
C ALA A 248 -18.76 -7.63 15.40
N LEU A 249 -18.02 -8.66 14.97
CA LEU A 249 -16.61 -8.83 15.28
C LEU A 249 -15.79 -7.66 14.74
N HIS A 250 -16.06 -7.23 13.50
CA HIS A 250 -15.38 -6.08 12.90
C HIS A 250 -15.57 -4.81 13.73
N GLN A 251 -16.82 -4.48 14.07
CA GLN A 251 -17.17 -3.30 14.88
C GLN A 251 -16.52 -3.36 16.26
N LEU A 252 -16.56 -4.52 16.93
CA LEU A 252 -15.93 -4.71 18.23
C LEU A 252 -14.41 -4.48 18.17
N LEU A 253 -13.75 -5.03 17.15
CA LEU A 253 -12.31 -4.86 16.99
C LEU A 253 -11.94 -3.41 16.67
N GLU A 254 -12.73 -2.69 15.86
CA GLU A 254 -12.53 -1.26 15.62
C GLU A 254 -12.74 -0.41 16.88
N GLU A 255 -13.74 -0.74 17.70
CA GLU A 255 -14.00 -0.06 18.97
C GLU A 255 -12.86 -0.24 19.98
N LEU A 256 -12.24 -1.43 19.99
CA LEU A 256 -11.21 -1.82 20.95
C LEU A 256 -9.80 -1.42 20.56
N ILE A 257 -9.49 -1.22 19.28
CA ILE A 257 -8.10 -1.03 18.86
C ILE A 257 -7.49 0.29 19.35
N VAL A 258 -8.27 1.37 19.44
CA VAL A 258 -7.79 2.66 19.96
C VAL A 258 -7.55 2.62 21.47
N PRO A 259 -8.51 2.14 22.30
CA PRO A 259 -8.27 1.90 23.73
C PRO A 259 -7.08 0.97 23.98
N TYR A 260 -6.96 -0.08 23.17
CA TYR A 260 -5.84 -1.01 23.23
C TYR A 260 -4.50 -0.32 22.96
N ALA A 261 -4.37 0.37 21.83
CA ALA A 261 -3.15 1.10 21.49
C ALA A 261 -2.77 2.11 22.57
N ALA A 262 -3.75 2.82 23.14
CA ALA A 262 -3.53 3.77 24.23
C ALA A 262 -3.04 3.09 25.52
N ALA A 263 -3.66 1.97 25.93
CA ALA A 263 -3.27 1.22 27.12
C ALA A 263 -1.84 0.66 26.99
N ILE A 264 -1.51 0.10 25.83
CA ILE A 264 -0.19 -0.44 25.54
C ILE A 264 0.87 0.65 25.51
N GLU A 265 0.61 1.78 24.88
CA GLU A 265 1.57 2.87 24.87
C GLU A 265 1.77 3.47 26.26
N ARG A 266 0.72 3.63 27.08
CA ARG A 266 0.86 4.03 28.50
C ARG A 266 1.73 3.06 29.29
N ARG A 267 1.56 1.75 29.07
CA ARG A 267 2.38 0.71 29.74
C ARG A 267 3.83 0.80 29.30
N ARG A 268 4.08 0.88 27.99
CA ARG A 268 5.42 1.00 27.43
C ARG A 268 6.09 2.31 27.83
N HIS A 269 5.35 3.41 27.90
CA HIS A 269 5.84 4.70 28.42
C HIS A 269 6.31 4.56 29.87
N ARG A 270 5.49 3.94 30.74
CA ARG A 270 5.86 3.65 32.14
C ARG A 270 7.12 2.78 32.24
N GLN A 271 7.22 1.72 31.44
CA GLN A 271 8.39 0.84 31.41
C GLN A 271 9.65 1.52 30.86
N ARG A 272 9.50 2.41 29.88
CA ARG A 272 10.60 3.17 29.27
C ARG A 272 11.03 4.38 30.08
N GLY A 273 10.17 4.87 30.98
CA GLY A 273 10.41 6.10 31.75
C GLY A 273 10.31 7.38 30.93
N GLY A 274 9.66 7.37 29.76
CA GLY A 274 9.53 8.55 28.91
C GLY A 274 8.98 8.31 27.51
N ASN A 275 8.88 9.41 26.75
CA ASN A 275 8.37 9.43 25.38
C ASN A 275 9.20 8.56 24.44
N ARG A 276 8.51 7.97 23.44
CA ARG A 276 9.16 7.20 22.39
C ARG A 276 10.12 8.09 21.60
N ARG A 277 11.38 7.64 21.43
CA ARG A 277 12.33 8.28 20.52
C ARG A 277 11.91 8.01 19.07
N PRO A 278 11.71 9.04 18.22
CA PRO A 278 11.41 8.85 16.81
C PRO A 278 12.50 8.00 16.13
N GLY A 279 12.11 7.02 15.31
CA GLY A 279 13.01 6.31 14.39
C GLY A 279 13.58 4.95 14.84
N THR A 280 13.41 4.49 16.08
CA THR A 280 14.10 3.28 16.59
C THR A 280 13.37 1.94 16.36
N ARG A 281 12.14 1.94 15.85
CA ARG A 281 11.47 0.71 15.35
C ARG A 281 10.68 1.03 14.08
N GLY A 282 11.11 0.46 12.97
CA GLY A 282 10.57 0.69 11.63
C GLY A 282 9.21 0.03 11.41
N GLY A 283 8.40 0.65 10.54
CA GLY A 283 7.16 0.10 9.99
C GLY A 283 6.03 -0.18 10.99
N VAL A 284 4.79 -0.15 10.50
CA VAL A 284 3.64 -0.72 11.23
C VAL A 284 3.76 -2.27 11.27
N PHE A 285 4.33 -2.86 10.21
CA PHE A 285 4.41 -4.30 9.98
C PHE A 285 5.56 -5.06 10.67
N ARG A 286 6.21 -4.52 11.71
CA ARG A 286 7.29 -5.23 12.45
C ARG A 286 6.81 -6.01 13.67
N GLN A 287 5.52 -6.05 13.95
CA GLN A 287 4.97 -6.85 15.05
C GLN A 287 4.79 -8.31 14.60
N LYS A 288 5.16 -9.28 15.45
CA LYS A 288 4.96 -10.72 15.17
C LYS A 288 3.48 -11.12 15.11
N ILE A 289 2.62 -10.32 15.71
CA ILE A 289 1.16 -10.44 15.76
C ILE A 289 0.60 -9.02 15.77
N THR A 290 -0.38 -8.73 14.91
CA THR A 290 -0.95 -7.37 14.78
C THR A 290 -1.80 -7.02 16.01
N ASP A 291 -2.06 -5.73 16.26
CA ASP A 291 -2.93 -5.32 17.37
C ASP A 291 -4.34 -5.94 17.25
N GLY A 292 -4.86 -6.09 16.03
CA GLY A 292 -6.11 -6.81 15.76
C GLY A 292 -6.06 -8.30 16.10
N ASP A 293 -5.02 -9.00 15.62
CA ASP A 293 -4.81 -10.42 15.94
C ASP A 293 -4.65 -10.66 17.43
N ARG A 294 -4.02 -9.72 18.16
CA ARG A 294 -3.90 -9.80 19.62
C ARG A 294 -5.27 -9.74 20.30
N ILE A 295 -6.17 -8.87 19.82
CA ILE A 295 -7.53 -8.79 20.35
C ILE A 295 -8.29 -10.07 19.98
N LEU A 296 -8.27 -10.48 18.71
CA LEU A 296 -8.92 -11.72 18.25
C LEU A 296 -8.45 -12.95 19.02
N ALA A 297 -7.14 -13.12 19.22
CA ALA A 297 -6.57 -14.19 20.02
C ALA A 297 -7.11 -14.20 21.45
N THR A 298 -7.32 -13.02 22.03
CA THR A 298 -7.87 -12.86 23.38
C THR A 298 -9.36 -13.21 23.43
N LEU A 299 -10.13 -12.83 22.40
CA LEU A 299 -11.54 -13.22 22.28
C LEU A 299 -11.66 -14.75 22.21
N LEU A 300 -10.89 -15.39 21.33
CA LEU A 300 -10.88 -16.86 21.16
C LEU A 300 -10.41 -17.58 22.45
N HIS A 301 -9.44 -16.99 23.16
CA HIS A 301 -8.98 -17.51 24.45
C HIS A 301 -10.08 -17.43 25.53
N ARG A 302 -10.77 -16.29 25.65
CA ARG A 302 -11.91 -16.12 26.57
C ARG A 302 -13.03 -17.10 26.25
N ARG A 303 -13.28 -17.34 24.97
CA ARG A 303 -14.25 -18.31 24.50
C ARG A 303 -13.86 -19.76 24.78
N ARG A 304 -12.60 -20.03 25.13
CA ARG A 304 -12.05 -21.37 25.35
C ARG A 304 -12.17 -22.30 24.12
N VAL A 305 -12.04 -21.74 22.92
CA VAL A 305 -12.18 -22.48 21.64
C VAL A 305 -11.15 -23.62 21.51
N CYS A 306 -9.93 -23.42 21.99
CA CYS A 306 -8.89 -24.44 21.97
C CYS A 306 -7.83 -24.18 23.06
N THR A 307 -6.82 -25.05 23.13
CA THR A 307 -5.70 -24.88 24.07
C THR A 307 -4.84 -23.66 23.70
N LEU A 308 -4.06 -23.14 24.67
CA LEU A 308 -3.17 -22.01 24.41
C LEU A 308 -2.09 -22.35 23.37
N ASP A 309 -1.65 -23.61 23.33
CA ASP A 309 -0.66 -24.07 22.34
C ASP A 309 -1.28 -24.15 20.94
N ALA A 310 -2.50 -24.68 20.83
CA ALA A 310 -3.24 -24.68 19.57
C ALA A 310 -3.51 -23.25 19.07
N LEU A 311 -3.90 -22.31 19.96
CA LEU A 311 -4.02 -20.90 19.58
C LEU A 311 -2.68 -20.32 19.12
N ALA A 312 -1.57 -20.64 19.78
CA ALA A 312 -0.28 -20.09 19.42
C ALA A 312 0.15 -20.55 18.01
N GLU A 313 -0.10 -21.82 17.70
CA GLU A 313 0.06 -22.40 16.38
C GLU A 313 -0.87 -21.75 15.33
N LEU A 314 -2.14 -21.51 15.68
CA LEU A 314 -3.12 -20.82 14.83
C LEU A 314 -2.68 -19.42 14.41
N PHE A 315 -2.03 -18.67 15.31
CA PHE A 315 -1.51 -17.34 15.02
C PHE A 315 -0.06 -17.35 14.50
N GLY A 316 0.56 -18.52 14.33
CA GLY A 316 1.95 -18.64 13.86
C GLY A 316 2.98 -18.00 14.79
N VAL A 317 2.71 -17.93 16.10
CA VAL A 317 3.57 -17.30 17.11
C VAL A 317 3.89 -18.25 18.26
N SER A 318 4.96 -17.98 19.01
CA SER A 318 5.27 -18.74 20.23
C SER A 318 4.18 -18.57 21.31
N ARG A 319 3.93 -19.60 22.12
CA ARG A 319 3.04 -19.57 23.31
C ARG A 319 3.26 -18.35 24.19
N SER A 320 4.52 -17.98 24.45
CA SER A 320 4.87 -16.82 25.28
C SER A 320 4.47 -15.48 24.64
N THR A 321 4.58 -15.35 23.32
CA THR A 321 4.13 -14.17 22.58
C THR A 321 2.61 -14.04 22.65
N LEU A 322 1.89 -15.15 22.47
CA LEU A 322 0.43 -15.17 22.56
C LEU A 322 -0.07 -14.86 23.97
N TRP A 323 0.52 -15.49 25.00
CA TRP A 323 0.16 -15.21 26.39
C TRP A 323 0.37 -13.74 26.77
N ASN A 324 1.47 -13.13 26.29
CA ASN A 324 1.71 -11.71 26.49
C ASN A 324 0.64 -10.85 25.79
N ALA A 325 0.20 -11.22 24.58
CA ALA A 325 -0.89 -10.55 23.90
C ALA A 325 -2.21 -10.64 24.68
N ILE A 326 -2.55 -11.83 25.18
CA ILE A 326 -3.75 -12.05 26.00
C ILE A 326 -3.70 -11.19 27.26
N ARG A 327 -2.59 -11.23 28.00
CA ARG A 327 -2.41 -10.42 29.22
C ARG A 327 -2.48 -8.91 28.95
N ASP A 328 -2.04 -8.49 27.76
CA ASP A 328 -2.06 -7.10 27.32
C ASP A 328 -3.50 -6.63 27.00
N VAL A 329 -4.37 -7.49 26.48
CA VAL A 329 -5.76 -7.14 26.05
C VAL A 329 -6.79 -7.40 27.15
N GLN A 330 -6.63 -8.46 27.96
CA GLN A 330 -7.59 -8.92 28.95
C GLN A 330 -8.14 -7.80 29.86
N PRO A 331 -7.32 -6.90 30.44
CA PRO A 331 -7.83 -5.85 31.33
C PRO A 331 -8.77 -4.87 30.64
N ILE A 332 -8.65 -4.69 29.33
CA ILE A 332 -9.48 -3.77 28.54
C ILE A 332 -10.87 -4.37 28.33
N LEU A 333 -10.92 -5.68 28.07
CA LEU A 333 -12.19 -6.40 27.96
C LEU A 333 -12.91 -6.45 29.31
N ASP A 334 -12.16 -6.61 30.41
CA ASP A 334 -12.71 -6.57 31.79
C ASP A 334 -13.26 -5.19 32.15
N ASP A 335 -12.49 -4.12 31.92
CA ASP A 335 -12.89 -2.73 32.22
C ASP A 335 -14.16 -2.33 31.47
N ARG A 336 -14.29 -2.78 30.21
CA ARG A 336 -15.47 -2.55 29.38
C ARG A 336 -16.62 -3.54 29.61
N ARG A 337 -16.44 -4.53 30.48
CA ARG A 337 -17.43 -5.58 30.77
C ARG A 337 -17.91 -6.29 29.50
N ILE A 338 -16.98 -6.58 28.59
CA ILE A 338 -17.28 -7.32 27.35
C ILE A 338 -17.35 -8.80 27.69
N ASP A 339 -18.58 -9.29 27.85
CA ASP A 339 -18.87 -10.69 28.12
C ASP A 339 -18.87 -11.50 26.83
N ILE A 340 -18.02 -12.52 26.80
CA ILE A 340 -17.85 -13.41 25.66
C ILE A 340 -18.32 -14.79 26.09
N ALA A 341 -19.42 -15.25 25.50
CA ALA A 341 -19.98 -16.57 25.78
C ALA A 341 -18.98 -17.67 25.42
N THR A 342 -18.79 -18.64 26.29
CA THR A 342 -17.90 -19.79 26.05
C THR A 342 -18.37 -20.61 24.85
N SER A 343 -17.41 -21.13 24.08
CA SER A 343 -17.69 -21.98 22.94
C SER A 343 -18.29 -23.32 23.40
N PRO A 344 -19.30 -23.85 22.69
CA PRO A 344 -19.80 -25.20 22.94
C PRO A 344 -18.79 -26.28 22.54
N HIS A 345 -17.83 -25.94 21.68
CA HIS A 345 -16.80 -26.86 21.20
C HIS A 345 -15.41 -26.41 21.64
N ARG A 346 -14.58 -27.37 22.05
CA ARG A 346 -13.18 -27.17 22.39
C ARG A 346 -12.30 -28.07 21.55
N TYR A 347 -11.60 -27.49 20.58
CA TYR A 347 -10.69 -28.19 19.68
C TYR A 347 -9.35 -28.44 20.37
N VAL A 348 -8.76 -29.61 20.14
CA VAL A 348 -7.50 -30.02 20.77
C VAL A 348 -6.33 -29.46 19.98
N THR A 349 -6.43 -29.49 18.65
CA THR A 349 -5.38 -29.06 17.73
C THR A 349 -5.78 -27.84 16.90
N ALA A 350 -4.78 -27.13 16.37
CA ALA A 350 -5.01 -26.03 15.43
C ALA A 350 -5.71 -26.51 14.16
N ARG A 351 -5.33 -27.70 13.68
CA ARG A 351 -5.90 -28.31 12.48
C ARG A 351 -7.39 -28.62 12.63
N GLU A 352 -7.81 -29.25 13.73
CA GLU A 352 -9.23 -29.51 14.01
C GLU A 352 -10.08 -28.24 14.01
N ALA A 353 -9.56 -27.16 14.62
CA ALA A 353 -10.27 -25.88 14.64
C ALA A 353 -10.44 -25.28 13.24
N LEU A 354 -9.45 -25.45 12.35
CA LEU A 354 -9.53 -24.98 10.95
C LEU A 354 -10.44 -25.87 10.10
N ASP A 355 -10.37 -27.19 10.27
CA ASP A 355 -11.21 -28.13 9.54
C ASP A 355 -12.70 -27.92 9.90
N ALA A 356 -13.02 -27.66 11.17
CA ALA A 356 -14.39 -27.34 11.60
C ALA A 356 -14.97 -26.08 10.93
N VAL A 357 -14.15 -25.08 10.60
CA VAL A 357 -14.59 -23.89 9.86
C VAL A 357 -14.86 -24.22 8.38
N ARG A 358 -14.09 -25.14 7.80
CA ARG A 358 -14.26 -25.58 6.41
C ARG A 358 -15.52 -26.43 6.26
N ASP A 359 -15.76 -27.35 7.18
CA ASP A 359 -16.94 -28.21 7.14
C ASP A 359 -18.25 -27.45 7.45
N GLY A 360 -18.18 -26.40 8.29
CA GLY A 360 -19.32 -25.52 8.58
C GLY A 360 -19.73 -24.61 7.40
N THR A 361 -18.80 -24.31 6.49
CA THR A 361 -19.08 -23.50 5.29
C THR A 361 -19.72 -24.32 4.16
N ASP A 362 -19.43 -25.62 4.06
CA ASP A 362 -20.10 -26.53 3.11
C ASP A 362 -21.58 -26.79 3.48
N ASN A 363 -21.92 -26.79 4.77
CA ASN A 363 -23.29 -27.06 5.22
C ASN A 363 -24.27 -25.88 5.01
N HIS A 364 -23.79 -24.67 4.72
CA HIS A 364 -24.63 -23.50 4.41
C HIS A 364 -24.90 -23.31 2.90
N GLN A 365 -24.32 -24.14 2.02
CA GLN A 365 -24.56 -24.07 0.57
C GLN A 365 -25.64 -25.04 0.06
N VAL A 366 -26.30 -25.81 0.92
CA VAL A 366 -27.33 -26.79 0.52
C VAL A 366 -28.65 -26.56 1.25
N VAL A 367 -29.28 -25.41 1.05
CA VAL A 367 -30.74 -25.29 1.13
C VAL A 367 -31.18 -24.26 0.08
N SER A 368 -31.62 -24.74 -1.08
CA SER A 368 -32.45 -23.99 -2.05
C SER A 368 -33.90 -24.37 -1.89
#